data_AF-A0A7W1W951-F1
#
_entry.id   AF-A0A7W1W951-F1
#
_cell.length_a   1.000
_cell.length_b   1.000
_cell.length_c   1.000
_cell.angle_alpha   90.00
_cell.angle_beta   90.00
_cell.angle_gamma   90.00
#
_symmetry.space_group_name_H-M   'P 1'
#
loop_
_entity.id
_entity.type
_entity.pdbx_description
1 polymer ?
#
loop_
_entity_poly.entity_id
_entity_poly.type
_entity_poly.pdbx_seq_one_letter_code
_entity_poly.pdbx_strand_id
1 'polypeptide(L)'
;MSTVFEPVVSDNVVANNGKSNGNGTGTSRGREIKPIGLNGQKVVGKRYSLKDAKGDALETWSDIARRVVGHVSRAEQDLGMRDYFYNSMLE
;
A
#
# COMPACT_ATOMS: atom_id res chain seq x y z
N MET A 1 9.82 28.92 -26.71
CA MET A 1 8.53 28.20 -26.84
C MET A 1 8.19 27.63 -25.48
N SER A 2 7.11 28.10 -24.87
CA SER A 2 6.69 27.77 -23.50
C SER A 2 5.45 26.89 -23.58
N THR A 3 5.51 25.64 -23.11
CA THR A 3 4.34 24.76 -23.02
C THR A 3 3.84 24.76 -21.59
N VAL A 4 2.78 25.53 -21.38
CA VAL A 4 1.95 25.58 -20.18
C VAL A 4 1.25 24.22 -20.03
N PHE A 5 1.40 23.58 -18.87
CA PHE A 5 0.58 22.44 -18.48
C PHE A 5 -0.69 22.98 -17.80
N GLU A 6 -1.85 22.73 -18.38
CA GLU A 6 -3.15 22.98 -17.73
C GLU A 6 -3.55 21.74 -16.91
N PRO A 7 -3.97 21.90 -15.64
CA PRO A 7 -4.58 20.82 -14.89
C PRO A 7 -6.06 20.65 -15.30
N VAL A 8 -6.41 19.45 -15.76
CA VAL A 8 -7.82 19.08 -15.99
C VAL A 8 -8.52 18.95 -14.63
N VAL A 9 -9.34 19.93 -14.29
CA VAL A 9 -10.28 19.86 -13.17
C VAL A 9 -11.44 18.97 -13.61
N SER A 10 -11.52 17.75 -13.05
CA SER A 10 -12.75 16.96 -13.07
C SER A 10 -13.43 17.11 -11.72
N ASP A 11 -14.40 18.02 -11.67
CA ASP A 11 -15.37 18.15 -10.60
C ASP A 11 -16.23 16.89 -10.50
N ASN A 12 -16.11 16.17 -9.38
CA ASN A 12 -17.23 15.71 -8.56
C ASN A 12 -16.69 14.88 -7.37
N VAL A 13 -16.25 15.56 -6.32
CA VAL A 13 -16.22 14.97 -4.98
C VAL A 13 -16.99 15.93 -4.08
N VAL A 14 -18.24 15.57 -3.79
CA VAL A 14 -19.04 16.20 -2.75
C VAL A 14 -18.30 16.02 -1.43
N ALA A 15 -17.61 17.07 -1.00
CA ALA A 15 -17.00 17.15 0.31
C ALA A 15 -18.10 17.35 1.35
N ASN A 16 -18.67 16.26 1.85
CA ASN A 16 -19.40 16.30 3.11
C ASN A 16 -18.37 16.45 4.23
N ASN A 17 -18.10 17.73 4.54
CA ASN A 17 -17.15 18.17 5.53
C ASN A 17 -17.71 17.87 6.94
N GLY A 18 -17.49 16.63 7.39
CA GLY A 18 -17.67 16.23 8.78
C GLY A 18 -16.55 16.84 9.63
N LYS A 19 -16.89 17.93 10.30
CA LYS A 19 -16.14 18.59 11.38
C LYS A 19 -15.42 17.55 12.26
N SER A 20 -14.08 17.51 12.23
CA SER A 20 -13.31 16.78 13.23
C SER A 20 -12.16 17.67 13.72
N ASN A 21 -12.33 18.14 14.95
CA ASN A 21 -11.31 18.79 15.75
C ASN A 21 -10.14 17.83 15.96
N GLY A 22 -8.93 18.36 15.91
CA GLY A 22 -7.71 17.59 16.10
C GLY A 22 -7.70 16.81 17.40
N ASN A 23 -7.35 15.54 17.29
CA ASN A 23 -6.50 14.87 18.26
C ASN A 23 -5.66 13.82 17.52
N GLY A 24 -4.35 13.85 17.72
CA GLY A 24 -3.41 12.95 17.07
C GLY A 24 -3.60 11.51 17.54
N THR A 25 -4.31 10.73 16.73
CA THR A 25 -4.18 9.28 16.66
C THR A 25 -4.28 8.92 15.20
N GLY A 26 -3.13 8.63 14.58
CA GLY A 26 -3.08 8.04 13.25
C GLY A 26 -3.77 6.67 13.30
N THR A 27 -5.08 6.68 13.15
CA THR A 27 -5.84 5.46 12.89
C THR A 27 -5.42 5.04 11.49
N SER A 28 -4.54 4.05 11.41
CA SER A 28 -4.38 3.26 10.19
C SER A 28 -5.81 2.89 9.78
N ARG A 29 -6.31 3.51 8.71
CA ARG A 29 -7.62 3.16 8.15
C ARG A 29 -7.50 1.69 7.78
N GLY A 30 -7.96 0.81 8.66
CA GLY A 30 -7.93 -0.64 8.48
C GLY A 30 -8.93 -1.01 7.41
N ARG A 31 -8.63 -0.68 6.15
CA ARG A 31 -9.36 -1.20 5.01
C ARG A 31 -9.03 -2.68 4.92
N GLU A 32 -10.05 -3.53 4.84
CA GLU A 32 -9.85 -4.96 4.62
C GLU A 32 -9.11 -5.16 3.31
N ILE A 33 -7.90 -5.72 3.38
CA ILE A 33 -7.13 -6.12 2.21
C ILE A 33 -7.91 -7.26 1.54
N LYS A 34 -8.57 -6.95 0.42
CA LYS A 34 -9.32 -7.96 -0.32
C LYS A 34 -8.36 -9.06 -0.77
N PRO A 35 -8.61 -10.33 -0.41
CA PRO A 35 -7.70 -11.40 -0.78
C PRO A 35 -7.62 -11.53 -2.31
N ILE A 36 -6.40 -11.69 -2.81
CA ILE A 36 -6.16 -11.91 -4.22
C ILE A 36 -6.83 -13.21 -4.68
N GLY A 37 -7.43 -13.20 -5.86
CA GLY A 37 -8.10 -14.38 -6.42
C GLY A 37 -7.14 -15.55 -6.66
N LEU A 38 -7.70 -16.75 -6.85
CA LEU A 38 -6.96 -18.02 -6.94
C LEU A 38 -5.80 -17.99 -7.96
N ASN A 39 -6.01 -17.37 -9.12
CA ASN A 39 -4.96 -17.27 -10.14
C ASN A 39 -3.81 -16.36 -9.70
N GLY A 40 -4.11 -15.27 -8.99
CA GLY A 40 -3.09 -14.40 -8.43
C GLY A 40 -2.28 -15.12 -7.34
N GLN A 41 -2.93 -15.90 -6.47
CA GLN A 41 -2.24 -16.74 -5.50
C GLN A 41 -1.28 -17.72 -6.16
N LYS A 42 -1.69 -18.38 -7.26
CA LYS A 42 -0.83 -19.28 -8.04
C LYS A 42 0.39 -18.57 -8.62
N VAL A 43 0.22 -17.39 -9.20
CA VAL A 43 1.33 -16.61 -9.76
C VAL A 43 2.31 -16.20 -8.66
N VAL A 44 1.77 -15.72 -7.53
CA VAL A 44 2.56 -15.30 -6.37
C VAL A 44 3.39 -16.45 -5.81
N GLY A 45 2.76 -17.61 -5.53
CA GLY A 45 3.46 -18.79 -5.02
C GLY A 45 4.50 -19.35 -6.01
N LYS A 46 4.28 -19.16 -7.31
CA LYS A 46 5.22 -19.64 -8.33
C LYS A 46 6.44 -18.72 -8.53
N ARG A 47 6.25 -17.40 -8.47
CA ARG A 47 7.27 -16.42 -8.94
C ARG A 47 7.84 -15.49 -7.87
N TYR A 48 7.09 -15.18 -6.82
CA TYR A 48 7.45 -14.10 -5.89
C TYR A 48 7.64 -14.57 -4.45
N SER A 49 6.98 -15.66 -4.07
CA SER A 49 7.11 -16.25 -2.74
C SER A 49 8.48 -16.87 -2.53
N LEU A 50 9.04 -16.72 -1.33
CA LEU A 50 10.15 -17.55 -0.88
C LEU A 50 9.74 -19.03 -0.88
N LYS A 51 10.71 -19.89 -1.22
CA LYS A 51 10.48 -21.33 -1.34
C LYS A 51 11.27 -22.08 -0.29
N ASP A 52 10.68 -23.15 0.22
CA ASP A 52 11.40 -24.11 1.05
C ASP A 52 12.28 -25.04 0.21
N ALA A 53 12.95 -25.99 0.86
CA ALA A 53 13.81 -26.98 0.20
C ALA A 53 13.05 -27.92 -0.75
N LYS A 54 11.72 -28.02 -0.64
CA LYS A 54 10.86 -28.83 -1.50
C LYS A 54 10.26 -28.00 -2.66
N GLY A 55 10.47 -26.69 -2.66
CA GLY A 55 9.96 -25.76 -3.65
C GLY A 55 8.57 -25.19 -3.32
N ASP A 56 8.05 -25.50 -2.13
CA ASP A 56 6.75 -25.05 -1.66
C ASP A 56 6.81 -23.58 -1.25
N ALA A 57 5.75 -22.83 -1.55
CA ALA A 57 5.66 -21.41 -1.26
C ALA A 57 5.46 -21.18 0.25
N LEU A 58 6.31 -20.35 0.85
CA LEU A 58 6.28 -20.04 2.28
C LEU A 58 5.50 -18.77 2.62
N GLU A 59 5.26 -17.92 1.62
CA GLU A 59 4.66 -16.59 1.81
C GLU A 59 3.37 -16.42 0.99
N THR A 60 2.39 -15.73 1.58
CA THR A 60 1.22 -15.22 0.89
C THR A 60 1.51 -13.86 0.21
N TRP A 61 0.56 -13.35 -0.59
CA TRP A 61 0.66 -11.99 -1.13
C TRP A 61 0.85 -10.93 -0.03
N SER A 62 0.12 -11.06 1.07
CA SER A 62 0.16 -10.10 2.17
C SER A 62 1.53 -10.11 2.87
N ASP A 63 2.15 -11.29 3.00
CA ASP A 63 3.47 -11.44 3.61
C ASP A 63 4.56 -10.82 2.75
N ILE A 64 4.52 -11.07 1.44
CA ILE A 64 5.46 -10.48 0.48
C ILE A 64 5.34 -8.96 0.49
N ALA A 65 4.12 -8.42 0.44
CA ALA A 65 3.88 -6.98 0.46
C ALA A 65 4.47 -6.35 1.73
N ARG A 66 4.20 -6.91 2.93
CA ARG A 66 4.77 -6.41 4.19
C ARG A 66 6.30 -6.49 4.19
N ARG A 67 6.89 -7.58 3.72
CA ARG A 67 8.35 -7.75 3.67
C ARG A 67 9.00 -6.73 2.76
N VAL A 68 8.49 -6.56 1.53
CA VAL A 68 9.05 -5.65 0.54
C VAL A 68 8.84 -4.20 0.98
N VAL A 69 7.61 -3.81 1.29
CA VAL A 69 7.28 -2.44 1.69
C VAL A 69 8.00 -2.08 3.00
N GLY A 70 8.02 -2.99 3.98
CA GLY A 70 8.75 -2.79 5.23
C GLY A 70 10.26 -2.71 5.04
N HIS A 71 10.84 -3.41 4.06
CA HIS A 71 12.26 -3.25 3.75
C HIS A 71 12.55 -1.90 3.09
N VAL A 72 11.73 -1.51 2.11
CA VAL A 72 11.89 -0.24 1.36
C VAL A 72 11.66 0.97 2.27
N SER A 73 10.68 0.90 3.18
CA SER A 73 10.35 2.01 4.08
C SER A 73 11.51 2.37 5.01
N ARG A 74 12.44 1.45 5.30
CA ARG A 74 13.63 1.72 6.13
C ARG A 74 14.59 2.73 5.52
N ALA A 75 14.50 3.00 4.23
CA ALA A 75 15.28 4.05 3.60
C ALA A 75 14.84 5.46 4.07
N GLU A 76 13.56 5.62 4.44
CA GLU A 76 13.00 6.88 4.91
C GLU A 76 13.43 7.19 6.35
N GLN A 77 13.96 8.39 6.55
CA GLN A 77 14.44 8.86 7.85
C GLN A 77 13.34 9.56 8.63
N ASP A 78 12.42 10.24 7.94
CA ASP A 78 11.27 10.85 8.57
C ASP A 78 10.24 9.78 8.97
N LEU A 79 10.00 9.67 10.28
CA LEU A 79 9.12 8.63 10.81
C LEU A 79 7.68 8.77 10.31
N GLY A 80 7.19 10.00 10.13
CA GLY A 80 5.85 10.25 9.63
C GLY A 80 5.70 9.86 8.17
N MET A 81 6.68 10.20 7.32
CA MET A 81 6.69 9.84 5.90
C MET A 81 6.91 8.34 5.69
N ARG A 82 7.70 7.70 6.57
CA ARG A 82 7.89 6.25 6.57
C ARG A 82 6.59 5.51 6.83
N ASP A 83 5.88 5.92 7.89
CA ASP A 83 4.63 5.28 8.28
C ASP A 83 3.53 5.59 7.25
N TYR A 84 3.52 6.79 6.68
CA TYR A 84 2.65 7.13 5.55
C TYR A 84 2.91 6.20 4.35
N PHE A 85 4.16 6.09 3.89
CA PHE A 85 4.53 5.20 2.78
C PHE A 85 4.16 3.75 3.06
N TYR A 86 4.48 3.23 4.25
CA TYR A 86 4.19 1.85 4.63
C TYR A 86 2.69 1.56 4.57
N ASN A 87 1.86 2.45 5.10
CA ASN A 87 0.41 2.29 5.09
C ASN A 87 -0.19 2.47 3.68
N SER A 88 0.27 3.46 2.92
CA SER A 88 -0.24 3.73 1.56
C SER A 88 0.08 2.61 0.57
N MET A 89 1.22 1.93 0.73
CA MET A 89 1.61 0.83 -0.15
C MET A 89 0.96 -0.51 0.22
N LEU A 90 0.32 -0.60 1.39
CA LEU A 90 -0.41 -1.80 1.84
C LEU A 90 -1.94 -1.64 1.76
N GLU A 91 -2.43 -0.47 1.35
CA GLU A 91 -3.85 -0.19 1.04
C GLU A 91 -4.31 -0.91 -0.24
#